data_AF-A0A6N9Z3R3-F1
#
_entry.id   AF-A0A6N9Z3R3-F1
#
_cell.length_a   1.000
_cell.length_b   1.000
_cell.length_c   1.000
_cell.angle_alpha   90.00
_cell.angle_beta   90.00
_cell.angle_gamma   90.00
#
_symmetry.space_group_name_H-M   'P 1'
#
loop_
_entity.id
_entity.type
_entity.pdbx_description
1 polymer ?
#
loop_
_entity_poly.entity_id
_entity_poly.type
_entity_poly.pdbx_seq_one_letter_code
_entity_poly.pdbx_strand_id
1 'polypeptide(L)'
;MDTYVRSAQATDCDTIDLYVWKSLRDPANGGMPNYQPRKRAIFESHVKMMRDLRNRLSHQEHIVLDAFADENHYLDEQYANLDWIARSIDPKAANWIHSQSRVPSLRELRPSNISRY
;
A
#
# COMPACT_ATOMS: atom_id res chain seq x y z
N MET A 1 -31.82 5.30 8.76
CA MET A 1 -30.69 5.70 9.62
C MET A 1 -30.30 4.58 10.59
N ASP A 2 -31.25 3.80 11.13
CA ASP A 2 -30.99 2.76 12.15
C ASP A 2 -30.19 1.51 11.73
N THR A 3 -30.11 1.18 10.43
CA THR A 3 -29.36 0.00 9.97
C THR A 3 -27.85 0.25 9.83
N TYR A 4 -27.44 1.51 9.68
CA TYR A 4 -26.03 1.89 9.44
C TYR A 4 -25.21 2.03 10.74
N VAL A 5 -25.85 2.42 11.84
CA VAL A 5 -25.19 2.55 13.15
C VAL A 5 -24.80 1.17 13.70
N ARG A 6 -25.61 0.13 13.41
CA ARG A 6 -25.34 -1.24 13.87
C ARG A 6 -24.16 -1.92 13.17
N SER A 7 -23.83 -1.55 11.93
CA SER A 7 -22.65 -2.10 11.23
C SER A 7 -21.34 -1.47 11.70
N ALA A 8 -21.36 -0.21 12.12
CA ALA A 8 -20.17 0.50 12.62
C ALA A 8 -19.72 0.01 14.01
N GLN A 9 -20.62 -0.60 14.79
CA GLN A 9 -20.29 -1.17 16.10
C GLN A 9 -19.68 -2.58 16.03
N ALA A 10 -19.71 -3.25 14.87
CA ALA A 10 -19.23 -4.62 14.69
C ALA A 10 -17.86 -4.72 13.98
N THR A 11 -17.45 -3.64 13.32
CA THR A 11 -16.14 -3.51 12.68
C THR A 11 -15.59 -2.19 13.16
N ASP A 12 -14.45 -2.21 13.83
CA ASP A 12 -13.68 -1.11 14.41
C ASP A 12 -13.24 -0.05 13.36
N CYS A 13 -14.21 0.43 12.57
CA CYS A 13 -14.11 1.24 11.38
C CYS A 13 -15.14 2.35 11.52
N ASP A 14 -14.66 3.56 11.80
CA ASP A 14 -15.50 4.69 12.13
C ASP A 14 -16.50 5.02 11.01
N THR A 15 -17.61 5.65 11.37
CA THR A 15 -18.65 6.03 10.40
C THR A 15 -18.11 7.02 9.35
N ILE A 16 -17.17 7.87 9.75
CA ILE A 16 -16.45 8.83 8.88
C ILE A 16 -15.77 8.09 7.74
N ASP A 17 -15.11 7.00 8.07
CA ASP A 17 -14.34 6.15 7.20
C ASP A 17 -15.23 5.57 6.07
N LEU A 18 -16.44 5.11 6.41
CA LEU A 18 -17.43 4.62 5.42
C LEU A 18 -17.93 5.72 4.48
N TYR A 19 -18.10 6.95 4.98
CA TYR A 19 -18.48 8.11 4.17
C TYR A 19 -17.36 8.51 3.21
N VAL A 20 -16.11 8.59 3.69
CA VAL A 20 -14.94 8.89 2.85
C VAL A 20 -14.82 7.86 1.73
N TRP A 21 -14.98 6.56 2.02
CA TRP A 21 -14.94 5.53 0.99
C TRP A 21 -16.06 5.64 -0.03
N LYS A 22 -17.30 5.93 0.41
CA LYS A 22 -18.41 6.18 -0.51
C LYS A 22 -18.13 7.37 -1.41
N SER A 23 -17.65 8.47 -0.84
CA SER A 23 -17.29 9.68 -1.58
C SER A 23 -16.16 9.43 -2.59
N LEU A 24 -15.12 8.67 -2.22
CA LEU A 24 -14.00 8.33 -3.11
C LEU A 24 -14.44 7.45 -4.29
N ARG A 25 -15.41 6.54 -4.10
CA ARG A 25 -15.94 5.72 -5.21
C ARG A 25 -17.01 6.41 -6.03
N ASP A 26 -17.56 7.52 -5.56
CA ASP A 26 -18.62 8.23 -6.27
C ASP A 26 -18.08 8.77 -7.59
N PRO A 27 -18.65 8.37 -8.75
CA PRO A 27 -18.25 8.91 -10.05
C PRO A 27 -18.32 10.44 -10.12
N ALA A 28 -19.21 11.08 -9.37
CA ALA A 28 -19.31 12.54 -9.32
C ALA A 28 -18.07 13.21 -8.71
N ASN A 29 -17.31 12.48 -7.87
CA ASN A 29 -16.05 12.95 -7.28
C ASN A 29 -14.82 12.42 -8.04
N GLY A 30 -15.01 11.92 -9.27
CA GLY A 30 -13.96 11.28 -10.08
C GLY A 30 -13.86 9.76 -9.86
N GLY A 31 -14.45 9.21 -8.81
CA GLY A 31 -14.47 7.79 -8.49
C GLY A 31 -13.07 7.17 -8.27
N MET A 32 -13.05 5.83 -8.17
CA MET A 32 -11.81 5.04 -8.26
C MET A 32 -11.91 4.09 -9.47
N PRO A 33 -11.89 4.63 -10.71
CA PRO A 33 -12.16 3.84 -11.92
C PRO A 33 -11.14 2.72 -12.16
N ASN A 34 -9.94 2.86 -11.61
CA ASN A 34 -8.84 1.89 -11.75
C ASN A 34 -8.80 0.87 -10.60
N TYR A 35 -9.66 1.02 -9.59
CA TYR A 35 -9.77 0.08 -8.48
C TYR A 35 -10.86 -0.97 -8.76
N GLN A 36 -10.43 -2.14 -9.24
CA GLN A 36 -11.32 -3.23 -9.63
C GLN A 36 -12.03 -3.94 -8.47
N PRO A 37 -11.38 -4.19 -7.31
CA PRO A 37 -12.04 -4.89 -6.20
C PRO A 37 -13.21 -4.08 -5.63
N ARG A 38 -14.24 -4.78 -5.16
CA ARG A 38 -15.41 -4.12 -4.53
C ARG A 38 -15.22 -3.85 -3.03
N LYS A 39 -14.23 -4.50 -2.39
CA LYS A 39 -14.05 -4.51 -0.94
C LYS A 39 -13.03 -3.46 -0.50
N ARG A 40 -13.51 -2.40 0.17
CA ARG A 40 -12.70 -1.35 0.80
C ARG A 40 -11.50 -1.89 1.57
N ALA A 41 -11.71 -2.92 2.39
CA ALA A 41 -10.70 -3.48 3.27
C ALA A 41 -9.40 -3.89 2.55
N ILE A 42 -9.47 -4.24 1.26
CA ILE A 42 -8.27 -4.57 0.46
C ILE A 42 -7.45 -3.30 0.22
N PHE A 43 -8.08 -2.22 -0.23
CA PHE A 43 -7.36 -0.96 -0.43
C PHE A 43 -6.76 -0.44 0.88
N GLU A 44 -7.51 -0.58 1.98
CA GLU A 44 -7.06 -0.16 3.30
C GLU A 44 -5.89 -0.97 3.84
N SER A 45 -5.86 -2.29 3.60
CA SER A 45 -4.71 -3.10 4.02
C SER A 45 -3.44 -2.65 3.30
N HIS A 46 -3.53 -2.36 2.00
CA HIS A 46 -2.41 -1.84 1.22
C HIS A 46 -1.95 -0.46 1.72
N VAL A 47 -2.88 0.48 1.96
CA VAL A 47 -2.55 1.81 2.52
C VAL A 47 -1.97 1.69 3.93
N LYS A 48 -2.50 0.80 4.77
CA LYS A 48 -1.99 0.54 6.12
C LYS A 48 -0.54 0.06 6.09
N MET A 49 -0.20 -0.89 5.20
CA MET A 49 1.18 -1.34 5.02
C MET A 49 2.14 -0.16 4.71
N MET A 50 1.76 0.75 3.82
CA MET A 50 2.56 1.95 3.52
C MET A 50 2.65 2.91 4.71
N ARG A 51 1.55 3.10 5.45
CA ARG A 51 1.53 3.93 6.65
C ARG A 51 2.46 3.38 7.73
N ASP A 52 2.45 2.06 7.92
CA ASP A 52 3.29 1.39 8.90
C ASP A 52 4.76 1.49 8.49
N LEU A 53 5.11 1.27 7.22
CA LEU A 53 6.46 1.53 6.70
C LEU A 53 6.91 2.99 6.95
N ARG A 54 6.06 3.96 6.60
CA ARG A 54 6.33 5.39 6.85
C ARG A 54 6.55 5.67 8.33
N ASN A 55 5.76 5.06 9.22
CA ASN A 55 5.92 5.22 10.66
C ASN A 55 7.28 4.69 11.13
N ARG A 56 7.67 3.49 10.68
CA ARG A 56 8.99 2.92 11.00
C ARG A 56 10.13 3.83 10.53
N LEU A 57 10.03 4.33 9.29
CA LEU A 57 10.98 5.30 8.72
C LEU A 57 11.05 6.59 9.55
N SER A 58 9.91 7.12 9.97
CA SER A 58 9.83 8.32 10.80
C SER A 58 10.44 8.12 12.19
N HIS A 59 10.37 6.91 12.74
CA HIS A 59 11.01 6.54 14.01
C HIS A 59 12.45 6.06 13.83
N GLN A 60 13.01 6.13 12.62
CA GLN A 60 14.36 5.66 12.30
C GLN A 60 14.59 4.20 12.68
N GLU A 61 13.54 3.38 12.64
CA GLU A 61 13.66 1.96 12.91
C GLU A 61 14.50 1.27 11.83
N HIS A 62 15.23 0.23 12.23
CA HIS A 62 15.91 -0.63 11.28
C HIS A 62 14.89 -1.33 10.39
N ILE A 63 14.97 -1.05 9.10
CA ILE A 63 14.23 -1.76 8.03
C ILE A 63 14.97 -3.05 7.64
N VAL A 64 16.27 -3.10 7.98
CA VAL A 64 17.15 -4.25 7.77
C VAL A 64 16.79 -5.37 8.74
N LEU A 65 16.44 -6.53 8.21
CA LEU A 65 16.22 -7.76 8.98
C LEU A 65 17.49 -8.62 8.99
N ASP A 66 17.67 -9.43 10.03
CA ASP A 66 18.84 -10.31 10.19
C ASP A 66 18.95 -11.35 9.06
N ALA A 67 17.80 -11.86 8.62
CA ALA A 67 17.71 -12.78 7.49
C ALA A 67 17.61 -12.00 6.17
N PHE A 68 18.68 -12.04 5.36
CA PHE A 68 18.76 -11.34 4.08
C PHE A 68 17.63 -11.71 3.09
N ALA A 69 17.19 -12.97 3.10
CA ALA A 69 16.08 -13.44 2.29
C ALA A 69 14.75 -12.78 2.70
N ASP A 70 14.48 -12.72 4.00
CA ASP A 70 13.27 -12.11 4.55
C ASP A 70 13.27 -10.60 4.35
N GLU A 71 14.44 -9.96 4.50
CA GLU A 71 14.61 -8.54 4.21
C GLU A 71 14.33 -8.23 2.74
N ASN A 72 14.87 -9.04 1.82
CA ASN A 72 14.60 -8.89 0.38
C ASN A 72 13.11 -9.01 0.09
N HIS A 73 12.48 -10.05 0.63
CA HIS A 73 11.07 -10.30 0.44
C HIS A 73 10.23 -9.13 0.96
N TYR A 74 10.51 -8.67 2.19
CA TYR A 74 9.82 -7.53 2.78
C TYR A 74 9.91 -6.27 1.91
N LEU A 75 11.12 -5.92 1.43
CA LEU A 75 11.30 -4.73 0.59
C LEU A 75 10.63 -4.86 -0.78
N ASP A 76 10.64 -6.05 -1.39
CA ASP A 76 9.93 -6.32 -2.63
C ASP A 76 8.41 -6.21 -2.44
N GLU A 77 7.87 -6.70 -1.32
CA GLU A 77 6.47 -6.53 -0.96
C GLU A 77 6.09 -5.06 -0.77
N GLN A 78 6.94 -4.26 -0.10
CA GLN A 78 6.68 -2.82 0.05
C GLN A 78 6.66 -2.10 -1.30
N TYR A 79 7.59 -2.43 -2.21
CA TYR A 79 7.64 -1.86 -3.55
C TYR A 79 6.42 -2.24 -4.39
N ALA A 80 6.06 -3.53 -4.40
CA ALA A 80 4.88 -4.03 -5.10
C ALA A 80 3.59 -3.42 -4.56
N ASN A 81 3.50 -3.23 -3.23
CA ASN A 81 2.36 -2.57 -2.60
C ASN A 81 2.20 -1.11 -3.05
N LEU A 82 3.29 -0.35 -3.13
CA LEU A 82 3.26 1.02 -3.64
C LEU A 82 2.80 1.09 -5.10
N ASP A 83 3.33 0.23 -5.97
CA ASP A 83 2.92 0.14 -7.37
C ASP A 83 1.42 -0.22 -7.49
N TRP A 84 0.94 -1.18 -6.68
CA TRP A 84 -0.46 -1.56 -6.64
C TRP A 84 -1.39 -0.41 -6.24
N ILE A 85 -1.03 0.35 -5.20
CA ILE A 85 -1.82 1.53 -4.77
C ILE A 85 -1.84 2.57 -5.87
N ALA A 86 -0.67 2.89 -6.45
CA ALA A 86 -0.56 3.89 -7.50
C ALA A 86 -1.41 3.52 -8.71
N ARG A 87 -1.37 2.26 -9.17
CA ARG A 87 -2.20 1.77 -10.29
C ARG A 87 -3.69 1.80 -9.98
N SER A 88 -4.06 1.51 -8.74
CA SER A 88 -5.46 1.55 -8.28
C SER A 88 -6.04 2.97 -8.31
N ILE A 89 -5.19 3.98 -8.17
CA ILE A 89 -5.58 5.40 -8.24
C ILE A 89 -5.47 5.89 -9.69
N ASP A 90 -4.26 5.91 -10.25
CA ASP A 90 -3.96 6.40 -11.59
C ASP A 90 -2.78 5.62 -12.22
N PRO A 91 -3.05 4.76 -13.22
CA PRO A 91 -2.03 4.02 -13.95
C PRO A 91 -0.98 4.90 -14.65
N LYS A 92 -1.33 6.12 -15.09
CA LYS A 92 -0.39 7.04 -15.72
C LYS A 92 0.61 7.55 -14.69
N ALA A 93 0.12 7.94 -13.50
CA ALA A 93 0.97 8.31 -12.38
C ALA A 93 1.85 7.13 -11.93
N ALA A 94 1.30 5.92 -11.85
CA ALA A 94 2.06 4.72 -11.52
C ALA A 94 3.22 4.46 -12.49
N ASN A 95 2.96 4.57 -13.81
CA ASN A 95 4.00 4.43 -14.83
C ASN A 95 5.07 5.52 -14.71
N TRP A 96 4.67 6.76 -14.40
CA TRP A 96 5.63 7.83 -14.15
C TRP A 96 6.49 7.55 -12.91
N ILE A 97 5.89 7.17 -11.77
CA ILE A 97 6.61 6.77 -10.55
C ILE A 97 7.60 5.66 -10.86
N HIS A 98 7.16 4.62 -11.57
CA HIS A 98 8.02 3.51 -11.98
C HIS A 98 9.20 3.99 -12.84
N SER A 99 8.96 4.89 -13.81
CA SER A 99 10.02 5.45 -14.67
C SER A 99 11.06 6.31 -13.93
N GLN A 100 10.66 6.93 -12.82
CA GLN A 100 11.54 7.76 -11.99
C GLN A 100 12.17 6.98 -10.83
N SER A 101 11.69 5.76 -10.55
CA SER A 101 12.16 4.94 -9.45
C SER A 101 13.51 4.30 -9.78
N ARG A 102 14.48 4.50 -8.89
CA ARG A 102 15.77 3.80 -8.92
C ARG A 102 15.72 2.45 -8.23
N VAL A 103 14.63 2.13 -7.53
CA VAL A 103 14.52 0.92 -6.70
C VAL A 103 14.83 -0.34 -7.50
N PRO A 104 14.21 -0.62 -8.67
CA PRO A 104 14.51 -1.85 -9.42
C PRO A 104 16.00 -2.01 -9.75
N SER A 105 16.63 -0.95 -10.26
CA SER A 105 18.07 -0.97 -10.58
C SER A 105 18.97 -1.18 -9.35
N LEU A 106 18.59 -0.62 -8.19
CA LEU A 106 19.33 -0.82 -6.95
C LEU A 106 19.13 -2.24 -6.39
N ARG A 107 17.98 -2.87 -6.65
CA ARG A 107 17.72 -4.27 -6.28
C ARG A 107 18.61 -5.23 -7.05
N GLU A 108 18.84 -4.99 -8.34
CA GLU A 108 19.74 -5.80 -9.17
C GLU A 108 21.20 -5.75 -8.72
N LEU A 109 21.63 -4.61 -8.17
CA LEU A 109 22.98 -4.41 -7.63
C LEU A 109 23.15 -4.95 -6.20
N ARG A 110 22.07 -5.44 -5.59
CA ARG A 110 22.14 -5.91 -4.21
C ARG A 110 22.99 -7.18 -4.16
N PRO A 111 23.99 -7.29 -3.27
CA PRO A 111 24.80 -8.49 -3.15
C PRO A 111 23.89 -9.70 -2.90
N SER A 112 23.85 -10.66 -3.83
CA SER A 112 23.28 -11.97 -3.54
C SER A 112 24.25 -12.67 -2.59
N ASN A 113 23.73 -13.30 -1.54
CA ASN A 113 24.56 -13.93 -0.50
C ASN A 113 25.26 -15.23 -0.98
N ILE A 114 25.60 -15.31 -2.27
CA ILE A 114 26.18 -16.50 -2.94
C ILE A 114 27.70 -16.61 -2.73
N SER A 115 28.36 -15.60 -2.15
CA SER A 115 29.82 -15.64 -1.94
C SER A 115 30.23 -15.19 -0.54
N ARG A 116 29.80 -15.94 0.47
CA ARG A 116 30.53 -16.08 1.74
C ARG A 116 30.32 -17.50 2.23
N TYR A 117 31.15 -18.42 1.72
CA TYR A 117 31.76 -19.61 2.34
C TYR A 117 32.25 -20.54 1.22
#